data_AF-A0A4V6S0W7-F1
#
_entry.id   AF-A0A4V6S0W7-F1
#
_cell.length_a   1.000
_cell.length_b   1.000
_cell.length_c   1.000
_cell.angle_alpha   90.00
_cell.angle_beta   90.00
_cell.angle_gamma   90.00
#
_symmetry.space_group_name_H-M   'P 1'
#
loop_
_entity.id
_entity.type
_entity.pdbx_description
1 polymer ?
#
loop_
_entity_poly.entity_id
_entity_poly.type
_entity_poly.pdbx_seq_one_letter_code
_entity_poly.pdbx_strand_id
1 'polypeptide(L)'
;MSVHAIDYTHEEKNDGVTKTRSIDAEGGPILAETRDVYDEEESGMDPVYQAKARILNDALQEIGMGKYQWYLFIVTGFGWFSWAFNLTLFITGVFALAAGASPTYIALCSFAAVWSIGVGGNLPVDSAVFLEFIPASHQYLLTVLSIWWAIGQLVGSLIAWPLIANFSCTGTTPATCPRESNQGWRYFMYTMGGLMLLLWVLRFGVFHLYESPKYLMGRGRDTDAVDIVHKVAAYNGTISGLTVEMLEEAGRLASLVDPTTGNMETSAKAAALRKLRKFNKGHVSSLFATKKLAYSTFFADYHLGIDRPCVSSI
;
A
#
# COMPACT_ATOMS: atom_id res chain seq x y z
N MET A 1 55.67 53.09 -28.25
CA MET A 1 55.19 52.02 -29.14
C MET A 1 54.09 51.33 -28.35
N SER A 2 52.83 51.74 -28.56
CA SER A 2 51.80 50.91 -29.21
C SER A 2 51.69 49.52 -28.56
N VAL A 3 50.57 49.04 -28.03
CA VAL A 3 49.14 49.31 -28.28
C VAL A 3 48.40 48.44 -27.24
N HIS A 4 47.29 48.97 -26.66
CA HIS A 4 46.01 48.35 -26.27
C HIS A 4 45.95 46.88 -25.75
N ALA A 5 45.09 46.48 -24.81
CA ALA A 5 43.89 47.10 -24.24
C ALA A 5 43.27 46.18 -23.15
N ILE A 6 42.69 46.82 -22.13
CA ILE A 6 41.32 46.63 -21.57
C ILE A 6 41.05 45.26 -20.93
N ASP A 7 41.13 45.07 -19.61
CA ASP A 7 40.34 45.65 -18.50
C ASP A 7 38.88 45.14 -18.47
N TYR A 8 38.44 44.62 -17.32
CA TYR A 8 37.19 44.97 -16.65
C TYR A 8 37.04 44.15 -15.37
N THR A 9 37.20 44.88 -14.29
CA THR A 9 36.92 44.55 -12.89
C THR A 9 35.42 44.35 -12.64
N HIS A 10 35.08 43.53 -11.65
CA HIS A 10 34.03 43.90 -10.70
C HIS A 10 34.32 43.34 -9.29
N GLU A 11 34.62 44.30 -8.42
CA GLU A 11 34.51 44.35 -6.96
C GLU A 11 33.15 43.80 -6.46
N GLU A 12 33.17 42.83 -5.55
CA GLU A 12 33.06 42.92 -4.07
C GLU A 12 31.62 42.89 -3.54
N LYS A 13 31.31 41.85 -2.75
CA LYS A 13 31.04 42.07 -1.32
C LYS A 13 31.20 40.79 -0.49
N ASN A 14 31.95 40.98 0.58
CA ASN A 14 32.29 40.06 1.65
C ASN A 14 31.25 40.09 2.78
N ASP A 15 31.46 39.22 3.79
CA ASP A 15 30.90 39.17 5.15
C ASP A 15 29.64 38.26 5.29
N GLY A 16 29.65 37.02 5.80
CA GLY A 16 30.66 36.26 6.55
C GLY A 16 30.41 36.31 8.06
N VAL A 17 29.85 35.25 8.68
CA VAL A 17 30.23 34.82 10.05
C VAL A 17 30.05 33.31 10.23
N THR A 18 31.18 32.64 10.31
CA THR A 18 31.46 31.30 10.84
C THR A 18 31.10 31.19 12.32
N LYS A 19 30.60 30.04 12.79
CA LYS A 19 30.84 29.61 14.18
C LYS A 19 31.27 28.15 14.24
N THR A 20 32.58 27.97 14.12
CA THR A 20 33.31 26.78 14.56
C THR A 20 33.15 26.63 16.08
N ARG A 21 32.77 25.44 16.54
CA ARG A 21 33.15 24.93 17.86
C ARG A 21 33.95 23.66 17.64
N SER A 22 35.25 23.76 17.87
CA SER A 22 36.19 22.65 17.95
C SER A 22 35.94 21.88 19.26
N ILE A 23 35.88 20.55 19.15
CA ILE A 23 36.30 19.64 20.21
C ILE A 23 37.31 18.72 19.54
N ASP A 24 38.58 18.87 19.93
CA ASP A 24 39.68 18.05 19.47
C ASP A 24 39.65 16.70 20.21
N ALA A 25 39.62 15.59 19.47
CA ALA A 25 40.22 14.32 19.88
C ALA A 25 40.29 13.38 18.66
N GLU A 26 41.48 12.81 18.48
CA GLU A 26 41.97 11.95 17.41
C GLU A 26 40.98 10.91 16.84
N GLY A 27 40.87 10.87 15.52
CA GLY A 27 40.20 9.80 14.77
C GLY A 27 40.01 10.24 13.31
N GLY A 28 40.73 9.61 12.38
CA GLY A 28 40.72 9.99 10.96
C GLY A 28 39.30 10.04 10.37
N PRO A 29 39.02 10.94 9.41
CA PRO A 29 37.68 11.06 8.85
C PRO A 29 37.39 9.83 7.99
N ILE A 30 36.63 8.89 8.56
CA ILE A 30 35.77 8.05 7.74
C ILE A 30 34.76 9.02 7.15
N LEU A 31 34.96 9.41 5.89
CA LEU A 31 33.92 9.98 5.05
C LEU A 31 32.83 8.91 4.91
N ALA A 32 31.97 8.82 5.92
CA ALA A 32 30.65 8.27 5.73
C ALA A 32 29.91 9.33 4.90
N GLU A 33 30.06 9.22 3.59
CA GLU A 33 29.09 9.76 2.66
C GLU A 33 27.76 9.10 3.03
N THR A 34 26.97 9.76 3.88
CA THR A 34 25.54 9.51 3.94
C THR A 34 24.99 9.96 2.60
N ARG A 35 25.11 9.08 1.59
CA ARG A 35 24.17 9.08 0.47
C ARG A 35 22.81 8.92 1.12
N ASP A 36 21.97 9.93 0.97
CA ASP A 36 20.56 9.76 1.22
C ASP A 36 20.12 8.55 0.39
N VAL A 37 19.67 7.49 1.05
CA VAL A 37 19.29 6.21 0.41
C VAL A 37 18.07 6.39 -0.53
N TYR A 38 17.59 7.62 -0.67
CA TYR A 38 16.58 8.09 -1.60
C TYR A 38 17.17 9.17 -2.50
N ASP A 39 18.13 8.82 -3.35
CA ASP A 39 18.39 9.64 -4.53
C ASP A 39 17.08 9.72 -5.34
N GLU A 40 16.51 10.93 -5.43
CA GLU A 40 15.23 11.22 -6.10
C GLU A 40 15.22 10.74 -7.57
N GLU A 41 16.41 10.56 -8.16
CA GLU A 41 16.64 10.03 -9.51
C GLU A 41 16.56 8.49 -9.62
N GLU A 42 16.76 7.74 -8.52
CA GLU A 42 16.88 6.27 -8.57
C GLU A 42 15.59 5.55 -8.18
N SER A 43 14.60 6.28 -7.64
CA SER A 43 13.22 5.80 -7.61
C SER A 43 12.75 5.76 -9.08
N GLY A 44 12.63 4.58 -9.68
CA GLY A 44 12.26 4.46 -11.10
C GLY A 44 10.87 5.04 -11.45
N MET A 45 10.24 5.86 -10.62
CA MET A 45 9.04 6.62 -10.93
C MET A 45 9.34 7.75 -11.91
N ASP A 46 8.52 7.81 -12.96
CA ASP A 46 8.59 8.79 -14.03
C ASP A 46 8.60 10.22 -13.45
N PRO A 47 9.62 11.07 -13.72
CA PRO A 47 9.65 12.48 -13.32
C PRO A 47 8.35 13.23 -13.62
N VAL A 48 7.66 12.89 -14.72
CA VAL A 48 6.34 13.45 -15.06
C VAL A 48 5.29 13.07 -14.01
N TYR A 49 5.27 11.82 -13.56
CA TYR A 49 4.35 11.36 -12.52
C TYR A 49 4.66 12.02 -11.17
N GLN A 50 5.94 12.18 -10.82
CA GLN A 50 6.33 12.81 -9.56
C GLN A 50 5.88 14.28 -9.49
N ALA A 51 6.11 15.05 -10.57
CA ALA A 51 5.70 16.45 -10.65
C ALA A 51 4.19 16.61 -10.47
N LYS A 52 3.40 15.79 -11.18
CA LYS A 52 1.94 15.79 -11.05
C LYS A 52 1.47 15.33 -9.66
N ALA A 53 2.12 14.32 -9.08
CA ALA A 53 1.78 13.81 -7.76
C ALA A 53 2.03 14.83 -6.65
N ARG A 54 3.06 15.68 -6.77
CA ARG A 54 3.33 16.79 -5.82
C ARG A 54 2.17 17.78 -5.79
N ILE A 55 1.74 18.27 -6.95
CA ILE A 55 0.60 19.20 -7.06
C ILE A 55 -0.68 18.59 -6.49
N LEU A 56 -0.93 17.32 -6.79
CA LEU A 56 -2.11 16.62 -6.29
C LEU A 56 -2.08 16.45 -4.76
N ASN A 57 -0.91 16.13 -4.18
CA ASN A 57 -0.74 16.03 -2.74
C ASN A 57 -0.96 17.40 -2.07
N ASP A 58 -0.45 18.48 -2.66
CA ASP A 58 -0.60 19.83 -2.12
C ASP A 58 -2.08 20.26 -2.10
N ALA A 59 -2.81 19.98 -3.18
CA ALA A 59 -4.26 20.24 -3.25
C ALA A 59 -5.05 19.46 -2.18
N LEU A 60 -4.67 18.20 -1.91
CA LEU A 60 -5.29 17.39 -0.86
C LEU A 60 -4.91 17.87 0.56
N GLN A 61 -3.69 18.37 0.74
CA GLN A 61 -3.26 18.99 1.99
C GLN A 61 -4.03 20.29 2.27
N GLU A 62 -4.28 21.10 1.24
CA GLU A 62 -5.09 22.33 1.34
C GLU A 62 -6.55 22.02 1.72
N ILE A 63 -7.15 20.97 1.16
CA ILE A 63 -8.48 20.49 1.56
C ILE A 63 -8.50 20.08 3.04
N GLY A 64 -7.40 19.53 3.55
CA GLY A 64 -7.24 19.13 4.93
C GLY A 64 -8.11 17.92 5.34
N MET A 65 -8.24 17.73 6.65
CA MET A 65 -8.98 16.60 7.22
C MET A 65 -10.47 16.93 7.32
N GLY A 66 -11.27 16.39 6.39
CA GLY A 66 -12.71 16.64 6.30
C GLY A 66 -13.58 15.44 6.65
N LYS A 67 -14.89 15.58 6.39
CA LYS A 67 -15.90 14.55 6.65
C LYS A 67 -15.66 13.30 5.79
N TYR A 68 -15.22 13.49 4.55
CA TYR A 68 -14.92 12.39 3.64
C TYR A 68 -13.80 11.52 4.21
N GLN A 69 -12.73 12.10 4.75
CA GLN A 69 -11.57 11.39 5.27
C GLN A 69 -11.85 10.65 6.58
N TRP A 70 -12.68 11.21 7.47
CA TRP A 70 -13.14 10.48 8.65
C TRP A 70 -14.05 9.31 8.28
N TYR A 71 -14.93 9.51 7.29
CA TYR A 71 -15.74 8.43 6.76
C TYR A 71 -14.86 7.36 6.10
N LEU A 72 -13.89 7.77 5.29
CA LEU A 72 -12.86 6.94 4.66
C LEU A 72 -12.16 6.08 5.70
N PHE A 73 -11.74 6.67 6.82
CA PHE A 73 -11.06 5.95 7.91
C PHE A 73 -11.92 4.84 8.51
N ILE A 74 -13.17 5.13 8.88
CA ILE A 74 -14.07 4.13 9.46
C ILE A 74 -14.35 3.01 8.45
N VAL A 75 -14.65 3.38 7.21
CA VAL A 75 -15.00 2.47 6.12
C VAL A 75 -13.80 1.61 5.68
N THR A 76 -12.60 2.18 5.67
CA THR A 76 -11.34 1.44 5.41
C THR A 76 -11.10 0.42 6.50
N GLY A 77 -11.36 0.77 7.77
CA GLY A 77 -11.37 -0.18 8.86
C GLY A 77 -12.26 -1.38 8.52
N PHE A 78 -13.56 -1.15 8.33
CA PHE A 78 -14.52 -2.22 8.04
C PHE A 78 -14.31 -2.96 6.68
N GLY A 79 -13.21 -2.70 5.96
CA GLY A 79 -12.83 -3.44 4.77
C GLY A 79 -13.64 -3.03 3.55
N TRP A 80 -13.68 -1.73 3.25
CA TRP A 80 -14.53 -1.23 2.18
C TRP A 80 -13.79 -0.21 1.31
N PHE A 81 -12.86 -0.60 0.42
CA PHE A 81 -12.27 0.37 -0.53
C PHE A 81 -11.89 -0.15 -1.93
N SER A 82 -12.25 0.59 -3.00
CA SER A 82 -12.01 0.37 -4.45
C SER A 82 -12.45 -0.94 -5.17
N TRP A 83 -12.45 -0.89 -6.52
CA TRP A 83 -12.79 -2.01 -7.42
C TRP A 83 -11.80 -3.17 -7.36
N ALA A 84 -10.51 -2.90 -7.13
CA ALA A 84 -9.48 -3.92 -6.97
C ALA A 84 -9.76 -4.85 -5.77
N PHE A 85 -10.43 -4.33 -4.75
CA PHE A 85 -10.79 -5.04 -3.52
C PHE A 85 -12.03 -5.94 -3.66
N ASN A 86 -12.89 -5.66 -4.66
CA ASN A 86 -14.01 -6.55 -4.96
C ASN A 86 -13.51 -7.94 -5.38
N LEU A 87 -12.39 -7.99 -6.12
CA LEU A 87 -11.83 -9.25 -6.57
C LEU A 87 -11.18 -10.02 -5.41
N THR A 88 -10.44 -9.35 -4.53
CA THR A 88 -9.75 -9.99 -3.40
C THR A 88 -10.71 -10.50 -2.34
N LEU A 89 -11.77 -9.74 -2.00
CA LEU A 89 -12.85 -10.23 -1.12
C LEU A 89 -13.61 -11.39 -1.74
N PHE A 90 -13.93 -11.30 -3.04
CA PHE A 90 -14.62 -12.38 -3.75
C PHE A 90 -13.79 -13.67 -3.74
N ILE A 91 -12.51 -13.58 -4.11
CA ILE A 91 -11.57 -14.70 -4.04
C ILE A 91 -11.51 -15.24 -2.61
N THR A 92 -11.31 -14.39 -1.61
CA THR A 92 -11.25 -14.81 -0.20
C THR A 92 -12.52 -15.55 0.23
N GLY A 93 -13.70 -15.00 -0.05
CA GLY A 93 -14.99 -15.58 0.32
C GLY A 93 -15.27 -16.90 -0.39
N VAL A 94 -15.10 -16.96 -1.72
CA VAL A 94 -15.35 -18.18 -2.51
C VAL A 94 -14.40 -19.30 -2.10
N PHE A 95 -13.10 -19.01 -1.98
CA PHE A 95 -12.12 -20.04 -1.62
C PHE A 95 -12.18 -20.44 -0.14
N ALA A 96 -12.61 -19.55 0.76
CA ALA A 96 -12.92 -19.92 2.15
C ALA A 96 -14.13 -20.86 2.25
N LEU A 97 -15.20 -20.61 1.48
CA LEU A 97 -16.32 -21.55 1.40
C LEU A 97 -15.89 -22.90 0.80
N ALA A 98 -15.12 -22.88 -0.29
CA ALA A 98 -14.61 -24.10 -0.93
C ALA A 98 -13.70 -24.91 0.01
N ALA A 99 -12.90 -24.22 0.83
CA ALA A 99 -12.08 -24.84 1.88
C ALA A 99 -12.93 -25.53 2.96
N GLY A 100 -14.06 -24.93 3.36
CA GLY A 100 -15.03 -25.57 4.25
C GLY A 100 -15.61 -26.87 3.67
N ALA A 101 -15.75 -26.95 2.34
CA ALA A 101 -16.25 -28.12 1.61
C ALA A 101 -15.16 -29.17 1.29
N SER A 102 -13.88 -28.88 1.55
CA SER A 102 -12.76 -29.73 1.15
C SER A 102 -12.88 -31.17 1.71
N PRO A 103 -12.73 -32.22 0.88
CA PRO A 103 -12.77 -33.60 1.34
C PRO A 103 -11.41 -34.10 1.83
N THR A 104 -10.31 -33.48 1.40
CA THR A 104 -8.94 -33.88 1.70
C THR A 104 -8.13 -32.71 2.26
N TYR A 105 -7.09 -33.03 3.04
CA TYR A 105 -6.19 -32.04 3.61
C TYR A 105 -5.43 -31.25 2.53
N ILE A 106 -5.01 -31.91 1.44
CA ILE A 106 -4.33 -31.24 0.33
C ILE A 106 -5.24 -30.17 -0.30
N ALA A 107 -6.52 -30.50 -0.56
CA ALA A 107 -7.48 -29.54 -1.08
C ALA A 107 -7.69 -28.36 -0.13
N LEU A 108 -7.76 -28.62 1.18
CA LEU A 108 -7.85 -27.58 2.20
C LEU A 108 -6.64 -26.63 2.13
N CYS A 109 -5.41 -27.16 2.09
CA CYS A 109 -4.20 -26.36 1.98
C CYS A 109 -4.13 -25.56 0.67
N SER A 110 -4.54 -26.15 -0.45
CA SER A 110 -4.58 -25.44 -1.73
C SER A 110 -5.56 -24.27 -1.71
N PHE A 111 -6.76 -24.46 -1.18
CA PHE A 111 -7.73 -23.37 -1.04
C PHE A 111 -7.29 -22.31 -0.02
N ALA A 112 -6.64 -22.73 1.07
CA ALA A 112 -6.06 -21.83 2.05
C ALA A 112 -4.96 -20.95 1.44
N ALA A 113 -4.11 -21.52 0.59
CA ALA A 113 -3.10 -20.76 -0.14
C ALA A 113 -3.74 -19.70 -1.06
N VAL A 114 -4.82 -20.06 -1.78
CA VAL A 114 -5.49 -19.13 -2.69
C VAL A 114 -6.24 -18.02 -1.95
N TRP A 115 -6.97 -18.31 -0.87
CA TRP A 115 -7.61 -17.23 -0.09
C TRP A 115 -6.56 -16.30 0.52
N SER A 116 -5.37 -16.80 0.85
CA SER A 116 -4.31 -16.02 1.51
C SER A 116 -3.74 -14.95 0.58
N ILE A 117 -3.77 -15.20 -0.74
CA ILE A 117 -3.46 -14.18 -1.75
C ILE A 117 -4.49 -13.04 -1.68
N GLY A 118 -5.77 -13.38 -1.53
CA GLY A 118 -6.85 -12.39 -1.39
C GLY A 118 -6.72 -11.54 -0.12
N VAL A 119 -6.48 -12.18 1.02
CA VAL A 119 -6.29 -11.48 2.31
C VAL A 119 -5.02 -10.62 2.30
N GLY A 120 -3.89 -11.18 1.85
CA GLY A 120 -2.60 -10.48 1.83
C GLY A 120 -2.55 -9.33 0.83
N GLY A 121 -3.26 -9.44 -0.28
CA GLY A 121 -3.34 -8.38 -1.30
C GLY A 121 -4.07 -7.11 -0.84
N ASN A 122 -4.95 -7.22 0.15
CA ASN A 122 -5.72 -6.08 0.66
C ASN A 122 -4.90 -5.12 1.49
N LEU A 123 -4.01 -5.63 2.34
CA LEU A 123 -3.21 -4.81 3.26
C LEU A 123 -2.42 -3.67 2.58
N PRO A 124 -1.60 -3.91 1.54
CA PRO A 124 -0.82 -2.84 0.91
C PRO A 124 -1.68 -1.88 0.07
N VAL A 125 -2.75 -2.39 -0.55
CA VAL A 125 -3.64 -1.59 -1.40
C VAL A 125 -4.46 -0.63 -0.55
N ASP A 126 -5.04 -1.12 0.55
CA ASP A 126 -5.83 -0.31 1.48
C ASP A 126 -4.96 0.80 2.09
N SER A 127 -3.73 0.45 2.51
CA SER A 127 -2.78 1.41 3.06
C SER A 127 -2.39 2.48 2.02
N ALA A 128 -2.14 2.09 0.77
CA ALA A 128 -1.76 3.02 -0.29
C ALA A 128 -2.88 4.03 -0.59
N VAL A 129 -4.11 3.54 -0.82
CA VAL A 129 -5.25 4.41 -1.11
C VAL A 129 -5.58 5.30 0.09
N PHE A 130 -5.50 4.77 1.31
CA PHE A 130 -5.72 5.56 2.52
C PHE A 130 -4.72 6.72 2.63
N LEU A 131 -3.43 6.48 2.40
CA LEU A 131 -2.40 7.51 2.41
C LEU A 131 -2.52 8.51 1.26
N GLU A 132 -3.22 8.16 0.18
CA GLU A 132 -3.46 9.05 -0.95
C GLU A 132 -4.57 10.05 -0.70
N PHE A 133 -5.51 9.79 0.21
CA PHE A 133 -6.59 10.72 0.54
C PHE A 133 -6.38 11.45 1.88
N ILE A 134 -5.44 11.00 2.71
CA ILE A 134 -5.19 11.55 4.04
C ILE A 134 -4.06 12.59 4.00
N PRO A 135 -4.26 13.80 4.57
CA PRO A 135 -3.21 14.80 4.65
C PRO A 135 -2.07 14.34 5.58
N ALA A 136 -0.85 14.84 5.33
CA ALA A 136 0.37 14.46 6.05
C ALA A 136 0.24 14.60 7.59
N SER A 137 -0.50 15.58 8.07
CA SER A 137 -0.72 15.84 9.50
C SER A 137 -1.45 14.70 10.25
N HIS A 138 -2.24 13.89 9.54
CA HIS A 138 -3.06 12.83 10.13
C HIS A 138 -2.62 11.43 9.72
N GLN A 139 -1.41 11.28 9.17
CA GLN A 139 -0.87 9.96 8.79
C GLN A 139 -0.74 8.97 9.96
N TYR A 140 -0.75 9.46 11.21
CA TYR A 140 -0.84 8.58 12.39
C TYR A 140 -2.08 7.68 12.38
N LEU A 141 -3.15 8.03 11.66
CA LEU A 141 -4.33 7.16 11.51
C LEU A 141 -4.01 5.82 10.84
N LEU A 142 -2.91 5.73 10.08
CA LEU A 142 -2.44 4.46 9.54
C LEU A 142 -2.09 3.47 10.66
N THR A 143 -1.53 3.93 11.78
CA THR A 143 -1.22 3.04 12.91
C THR A 143 -2.50 2.66 13.67
N VAL A 144 -3.46 3.59 13.75
CA VAL A 144 -4.79 3.33 14.33
C VAL A 144 -5.56 2.28 13.52
N LEU A 145 -5.32 2.18 12.21
CA LEU A 145 -5.92 1.13 11.36
C LEU A 145 -5.56 -0.29 11.83
N SER A 146 -4.42 -0.48 12.51
CA SER A 146 -4.04 -1.77 13.13
C SER A 146 -5.03 -2.22 14.21
N ILE A 147 -5.71 -1.30 14.88
CA ILE A 147 -6.78 -1.63 15.84
C ILE A 147 -7.90 -2.37 15.12
N TRP A 148 -8.18 -2.00 13.88
CA TRP A 148 -9.22 -2.63 13.09
C TRP A 148 -8.91 -4.10 12.78
N TRP A 149 -7.65 -4.39 12.52
CA TRP A 149 -7.19 -5.77 12.37
C TRP A 149 -7.42 -6.59 13.65
N ALA A 150 -7.15 -6.00 14.83
CA ALA A 150 -7.42 -6.65 16.12
C ALA A 150 -8.92 -6.90 16.35
N ILE A 151 -9.79 -5.95 15.96
CA ILE A 151 -11.26 -6.14 15.99
C ILE A 151 -11.66 -7.32 15.10
N GLY A 152 -11.10 -7.42 13.89
CA GLY A 152 -11.34 -8.55 12.99
C GLY A 152 -10.95 -9.90 13.60
N GLN A 153 -9.78 -9.98 14.25
CA GLN A 153 -9.33 -11.17 14.98
C GLN A 153 -10.26 -11.52 16.15
N LEU A 154 -10.73 -10.52 16.89
CA LEU A 154 -11.68 -10.69 17.97
C LEU A 154 -13.01 -11.27 17.46
N VAL A 155 -13.57 -10.69 16.40
CA VAL A 155 -14.80 -11.19 15.77
C VAL A 155 -14.62 -12.62 15.29
N GLY A 156 -13.51 -12.93 14.61
CA GLY A 156 -13.19 -14.29 14.18
C GLY A 156 -13.12 -15.27 15.36
N SER A 157 -12.49 -14.86 16.47
CA SER A 157 -12.38 -15.68 17.68
C SER A 157 -13.73 -15.90 18.38
N LEU A 158 -14.57 -14.87 18.43
CA LEU A 158 -15.93 -14.94 18.98
C LEU A 158 -16.86 -15.83 18.15
N ILE A 159 -16.68 -15.89 16.84
CA ILE A 159 -17.41 -16.82 15.96
C ILE A 159 -16.85 -18.23 16.10
N ALA A 160 -15.53 -18.38 16.19
CA ALA A 160 -14.86 -19.67 16.31
C ALA A 160 -15.22 -20.40 17.61
N TRP A 161 -15.28 -19.69 18.74
CA TRP A 161 -15.51 -20.29 20.05
C TRP A 161 -16.78 -21.16 20.11
N PRO A 162 -18.00 -20.66 19.84
CA PRO A 162 -19.20 -21.50 19.91
C PRO A 162 -19.21 -22.61 18.86
N LEU A 163 -18.67 -22.38 17.66
CA LEU A 163 -18.67 -23.37 16.58
C LEU A 163 -17.71 -24.53 16.87
N ILE A 164 -16.50 -24.22 17.32
CA ILE A 164 -15.50 -25.24 17.62
C ILE A 164 -15.82 -25.94 18.94
N ALA A 165 -16.25 -25.23 19.98
CA ALA A 165 -16.51 -25.83 21.28
C ALA A 165 -17.71 -26.79 21.29
N ASN A 166 -18.77 -26.50 20.51
CA ASN A 166 -19.98 -27.32 20.52
C ASN A 166 -20.00 -28.41 19.42
N PHE A 167 -19.26 -28.23 18.32
CA PHE A 167 -19.31 -29.13 17.16
C PHE A 167 -17.96 -29.83 16.86
N SER A 168 -17.09 -29.94 17.86
CA SER A 168 -15.85 -30.71 17.78
C SER A 168 -15.82 -31.80 18.84
N CYS A 169 -15.33 -32.97 18.46
CA CYS A 169 -15.07 -34.10 19.34
C CYS A 169 -13.69 -33.96 20.02
N THR A 170 -13.46 -34.69 21.11
CA THR A 170 -12.15 -34.75 21.80
C THR A 170 -11.32 -35.99 21.42
N GLY A 171 -11.92 -36.96 20.72
CA GLY A 171 -11.24 -38.19 20.30
C GLY A 171 -10.36 -38.00 19.07
N THR A 172 -9.23 -38.69 19.02
CA THR A 172 -8.26 -38.63 17.90
C THR A 172 -8.40 -39.78 16.89
N THR A 173 -9.28 -40.75 17.15
CA THR A 173 -9.44 -41.92 16.28
C THR A 173 -10.79 -41.89 15.55
N PRO A 174 -10.90 -42.44 14.33
CA PRO A 174 -12.17 -42.49 13.60
C PRO A 174 -13.30 -43.22 14.35
N ALA A 175 -12.96 -44.15 15.25
CA ALA A 175 -13.93 -44.87 16.09
C ALA A 175 -14.45 -44.02 17.26
N THR A 176 -13.62 -43.13 17.82
CA THR A 176 -13.99 -42.23 18.93
C THR A 176 -14.45 -40.86 18.46
N CYS A 177 -14.21 -40.53 17.19
CA CYS A 177 -14.66 -39.30 16.56
C CYS A 177 -15.03 -39.54 15.08
N PRO A 178 -16.30 -39.84 14.79
CA PRO A 178 -16.78 -39.88 13.42
C PRO A 178 -16.86 -38.47 12.83
N ARG A 179 -16.71 -38.37 11.50
CA ARG A 179 -16.74 -37.09 10.76
C ARG A 179 -17.96 -36.23 11.11
N GLU A 180 -19.13 -36.84 11.26
CA GLU A 180 -20.40 -36.15 11.57
C GLU A 180 -20.35 -35.34 12.87
N SER A 181 -19.55 -35.78 13.84
CA SER A 181 -19.36 -35.12 15.14
C SER A 181 -18.18 -34.15 15.19
N ASN A 182 -17.48 -33.94 14.07
CA ASN A 182 -16.33 -33.03 13.94
C ASN A 182 -16.47 -32.09 12.74
N GLN A 183 -17.51 -31.25 12.79
CA GLN A 183 -17.84 -30.29 11.73
C GLN A 183 -17.60 -28.83 12.14
N GLY A 184 -17.18 -28.56 13.38
CA GLY A 184 -17.02 -27.20 13.92
C GLY A 184 -16.10 -26.30 13.09
N TRP A 185 -14.95 -26.83 12.63
CA TRP A 185 -14.04 -26.08 11.77
C TRP A 185 -14.64 -25.81 10.37
N ARG A 186 -15.48 -26.69 9.83
CA ARG A 186 -16.16 -26.49 8.54
C ARG A 186 -17.23 -25.42 8.67
N TYR A 187 -18.02 -25.46 9.74
CA TYR A 187 -18.97 -24.40 10.03
C TYR A 187 -18.28 -23.06 10.21
N PHE A 188 -17.13 -23.01 10.89
CA PHE A 188 -16.34 -21.79 10.99
C PHE A 188 -15.88 -21.27 9.63
N MET A 189 -15.40 -22.15 8.73
CA MET A 189 -15.02 -21.77 7.37
C MET A 189 -16.22 -21.27 6.56
N TYR A 190 -17.39 -21.91 6.70
CA TYR A 190 -18.61 -21.49 6.02
C TYR A 190 -19.13 -20.14 6.54
N THR A 191 -19.11 -19.91 7.85
CA THR A 191 -19.56 -18.65 8.44
C THR A 191 -18.62 -17.51 8.08
N MET A 192 -17.30 -17.71 8.16
CA MET A 192 -16.32 -16.69 7.78
C MET A 192 -16.32 -16.42 6.28
N GLY A 193 -16.32 -17.45 5.42
CA GLY A 193 -16.39 -17.29 3.97
C GLY A 193 -17.72 -16.66 3.52
N GLY A 194 -18.83 -17.05 4.15
CA GLY A 194 -20.14 -16.46 3.94
C GLY A 194 -20.23 -15.01 4.39
N LEU A 195 -19.62 -14.65 5.52
CA LEU A 195 -19.49 -13.26 5.97
C LEU A 195 -18.71 -12.42 4.96
N MET A 196 -17.60 -12.94 4.42
CA MET A 196 -16.82 -12.24 3.38
C MET A 196 -17.62 -12.04 2.09
N LEU A 197 -18.40 -13.04 1.66
CA LEU A 197 -19.31 -12.89 0.52
C LEU A 197 -20.47 -11.94 0.80
N LEU A 198 -21.02 -11.95 2.01
CA LEU A 198 -22.06 -11.00 2.41
C LEU A 198 -21.53 -9.57 2.35
N LEU A 199 -20.33 -9.31 2.90
CA LEU A 199 -19.67 -8.01 2.81
C LEU A 199 -19.40 -7.63 1.35
N TRP A 200 -19.00 -8.60 0.51
CA TRP A 200 -18.85 -8.39 -0.93
C TRP A 200 -20.17 -8.04 -1.65
N VAL A 201 -21.30 -8.66 -1.28
CA VAL A 201 -22.61 -8.31 -1.87
C VAL A 201 -23.10 -6.95 -1.37
N LEU A 202 -23.02 -6.72 -0.06
CA LEU A 202 -23.38 -5.43 0.56
C LEU A 202 -22.61 -4.29 -0.10
N ARG A 203 -21.37 -4.56 -0.55
CA ARG A 203 -20.52 -3.63 -1.28
C ARG A 203 -21.16 -2.98 -2.49
N PHE A 204 -22.02 -3.69 -3.22
CA PHE A 204 -22.74 -3.10 -4.36
C PHE A 204 -23.84 -2.12 -3.94
N GLY A 205 -24.33 -2.19 -2.69
CA GLY A 205 -25.48 -1.43 -2.20
C GLY A 205 -25.15 -0.18 -1.38
N VAL A 206 -23.97 -0.06 -0.75
CA VAL A 206 -23.72 0.96 0.29
C VAL A 206 -22.55 1.90 -0.08
N PHE A 207 -22.70 2.67 -1.17
CA PHE A 207 -21.78 3.74 -1.64
C PHE A 207 -20.65 3.35 -2.59
N HIS A 208 -20.57 4.11 -3.69
CA HIS A 208 -19.48 4.09 -4.65
C HIS A 208 -18.37 5.02 -4.17
N LEU A 209 -17.25 4.44 -3.74
CA LEU A 209 -16.05 5.20 -3.42
C LEU A 209 -15.35 5.65 -4.69
N TYR A 210 -14.80 6.85 -4.66
CA TYR A 210 -14.01 7.38 -5.76
C TYR A 210 -12.69 6.62 -5.85
N GLU A 211 -12.27 6.33 -7.08
CA GLU A 211 -10.95 5.77 -7.35
C GLU A 211 -9.87 6.80 -6.94
N SER A 212 -8.68 6.32 -6.57
CA SER A 212 -7.58 7.22 -6.22
C SER A 212 -7.26 8.20 -7.36
N PRO A 213 -7.14 9.52 -7.08
CA PRO A 213 -6.74 10.51 -8.08
C PRO A 213 -5.35 10.23 -8.63
N LYS A 214 -4.42 9.67 -7.83
CA LYS A 214 -3.08 9.28 -8.29
C LYS A 214 -3.13 8.11 -9.26
N TYR A 215 -4.02 7.15 -9.03
CA TYR A 215 -4.22 6.04 -9.96
C TYR A 215 -4.69 6.53 -11.33
N LEU A 216 -5.64 7.47 -11.37
CA LEU A 216 -6.18 8.02 -12.61
C LEU A 216 -5.16 8.87 -13.37
N MET A 217 -4.46 9.76 -12.67
CA MET A 217 -3.35 10.54 -13.22
C MET A 217 -2.21 9.63 -13.69
N GLY A 218 -1.92 8.55 -12.95
CA GLY A 218 -1.01 7.47 -13.35
C GLY A 218 -1.39 6.75 -14.66
N ARG A 219 -2.65 6.84 -15.08
CA ARG A 219 -3.20 6.30 -16.32
C ARG A 219 -3.37 7.35 -17.42
N GLY A 220 -2.92 8.59 -17.18
CA GLY A 220 -3.09 9.74 -18.07
C GLY A 220 -4.53 10.29 -18.11
N ARG A 221 -5.36 9.95 -17.14
CA ARG A 221 -6.75 10.45 -16.99
C ARG A 221 -6.76 11.63 -16.01
N ASP A 222 -6.08 12.71 -16.39
CA ASP A 222 -5.88 13.86 -15.51
C ASP A 222 -7.20 14.60 -15.22
N THR A 223 -8.10 14.67 -16.20
CA THR A 223 -9.45 15.25 -16.03
C THR A 223 -10.24 14.56 -14.91
N ASP A 224 -10.28 13.22 -14.94
CA ASP A 224 -11.00 12.43 -13.94
C ASP A 224 -10.34 12.55 -12.55
N ALA A 225 -9.01 12.71 -12.49
CA ALA A 225 -8.29 12.91 -11.24
C ALA A 225 -8.67 14.24 -10.58
N VAL A 226 -8.72 15.33 -11.35
CA VAL A 226 -9.14 16.66 -10.89
C VAL A 226 -10.61 16.65 -10.47
N ASP A 227 -11.48 16.01 -11.24
CA ASP A 227 -12.90 15.85 -10.90
C ASP A 227 -13.12 15.17 -9.54
N ILE A 228 -12.32 14.13 -9.23
CA ILE A 228 -12.43 13.45 -7.93
C ILE A 228 -11.97 14.36 -6.80
N VAL A 229 -10.88 15.11 -6.98
CA VAL A 229 -10.42 16.06 -5.96
C VAL A 229 -11.48 17.12 -5.69
N HIS A 230 -12.13 17.66 -6.73
CA HIS A 230 -13.25 18.60 -6.55
C HIS A 230 -14.45 17.97 -5.86
N LYS A 231 -14.79 16.71 -6.18
CA LYS A 231 -15.87 15.98 -5.48
C LYS A 231 -15.56 15.76 -4.01
N VAL A 232 -14.30 15.44 -3.68
CA VAL A 232 -13.84 15.30 -2.28
C VAL A 232 -13.87 16.66 -1.57
N ALA A 233 -13.41 17.74 -2.21
CA ALA A 233 -13.49 19.10 -1.67
C ALA A 233 -14.95 19.49 -1.38
N ALA A 234 -15.85 19.27 -2.34
CA ALA A 234 -17.28 19.53 -2.20
C ALA A 234 -17.91 18.73 -1.03
N TYR A 235 -17.55 17.45 -0.88
CA TYR A 235 -18.02 16.63 0.25
C TYR A 235 -17.52 17.16 1.60
N ASN A 236 -16.33 17.74 1.62
CA ASN A 236 -15.74 18.36 2.80
C ASN A 236 -16.23 19.79 3.06
N GLY A 237 -16.99 20.37 2.14
CA GLY A 237 -17.46 21.76 2.21
C GLY A 237 -16.37 22.78 1.90
N THR A 238 -15.30 22.37 1.21
CA THR A 238 -14.20 23.23 0.77
C THR A 238 -14.17 23.34 -0.75
N ILE A 239 -13.43 24.31 -1.26
CA ILE A 239 -13.12 24.45 -2.69
C ILE A 239 -11.65 24.14 -2.91
N SER A 240 -11.32 23.46 -3.99
CA SER A 240 -9.93 23.22 -4.41
C SER A 240 -9.64 24.07 -5.63
N GLY A 241 -8.50 24.77 -5.63
CA GLY A 241 -8.00 25.53 -6.79
C GLY A 241 -7.30 24.67 -7.84
N LEU A 242 -7.26 23.34 -7.67
CA LEU A 242 -6.64 22.42 -8.61
C LEU A 242 -7.37 22.46 -9.96
N THR A 243 -6.62 22.58 -11.05
CA THR A 243 -7.16 22.56 -12.42
C THR A 243 -6.41 21.54 -13.28
N VAL A 244 -7.01 21.13 -14.40
CA VAL A 244 -6.40 20.17 -15.33
C VAL A 244 -5.14 20.76 -15.95
N GLU A 245 -5.17 22.05 -16.23
CA GLU A 245 -4.07 22.82 -16.81
C GLU A 245 -2.83 22.80 -15.91
N MET A 246 -3.00 22.83 -14.58
CA MET A 246 -1.88 22.71 -13.64
C MET A 246 -1.18 21.36 -13.75
N LEU A 247 -1.94 20.26 -13.93
CA LEU A 247 -1.36 18.92 -14.10
C LEU A 247 -0.71 18.74 -15.47
N GLU A 248 -1.35 19.25 -16.52
CA GLU A 248 -0.79 19.22 -17.88
C GLU A 248 0.51 20.02 -17.98
N GLU A 249 0.55 21.23 -17.41
CA GLU A 249 1.74 22.08 -17.41
C GLU A 249 2.88 21.44 -16.60
N ALA A 250 2.59 20.88 -15.44
CA ALA A 250 3.58 20.16 -14.65
C ALA A 250 4.17 18.95 -15.39
N GLY A 251 3.33 18.22 -16.13
CA GLY A 251 3.79 17.13 -16.96
C GLY A 251 4.65 17.61 -18.13
N ARG A 252 4.28 18.73 -18.76
CA ARG A 252 5.04 19.35 -19.84
C ARG A 252 6.41 19.82 -19.36
N LEU A 253 6.47 20.54 -18.24
CA LEU A 253 7.72 21.03 -17.65
C LEU A 253 8.66 19.87 -17.27
N ALA A 254 8.13 18.81 -16.65
CA ALA A 254 8.93 17.63 -16.32
C ALA A 254 9.49 16.93 -17.57
N SER A 255 8.71 16.86 -18.65
CA SER A 255 9.14 16.28 -19.93
C SER A 255 10.23 17.10 -20.64
N LEU A 256 10.30 18.41 -20.38
CA LEU A 256 11.36 19.29 -20.92
C LEU A 256 12.69 19.10 -20.18
N VAL A 257 12.66 18.73 -18.91
CA VAL A 257 13.85 18.49 -18.08
C VAL A 257 14.47 17.13 -18.40
N ASP A 258 13.65 16.11 -18.69
CA ASP A 258 14.11 14.78 -19.11
C ASP A 258 13.41 14.32 -20.40
N PRO A 259 14.03 14.53 -21.59
CA PRO A 259 13.47 14.16 -22.88
C PRO A 259 13.30 12.64 -23.08
N THR A 260 13.92 11.82 -22.22
CA THR A 260 13.79 10.35 -22.30
C THR A 260 12.49 9.84 -21.72
N THR A 261 11.78 10.68 -20.96
CA THR A 261 10.40 10.43 -20.47
C THR A 261 9.35 10.92 -21.44
N GLY A 262 9.37 10.36 -22.65
CA GLY A 262 8.32 10.60 -23.64
C GLY A 262 6.96 10.10 -23.16
N ASN A 263 5.95 10.97 -23.24
CA ASN A 263 4.50 10.78 -23.12
C ASN A 263 4.06 9.56 -22.31
N MET A 264 3.41 9.81 -21.18
CA MET A 264 2.77 8.81 -20.34
C MET A 264 1.73 7.97 -21.13
N GLU A 265 2.18 6.96 -21.89
CA GLU A 265 1.30 6.24 -22.81
C GLU A 265 0.25 5.46 -22.01
N THR A 266 -1.01 5.74 -22.29
CA THR A 266 -2.20 5.34 -21.54
C THR A 266 -2.58 3.86 -21.71
N SER A 267 -1.80 3.08 -22.45
CA SER A 267 -2.10 1.68 -22.78
C SER A 267 -1.80 0.73 -21.62
N ALA A 268 -2.79 -0.07 -21.22
CA ALA A 268 -2.66 -1.05 -20.14
C ALA A 268 -1.53 -2.07 -20.37
N LYS A 269 -1.27 -2.42 -21.64
CA LYS A 269 -0.14 -3.28 -22.03
C LYS A 269 1.20 -2.58 -21.84
N ALA A 270 1.32 -1.31 -22.20
CA ALA A 270 2.53 -0.52 -21.97
C ALA A 270 2.80 -0.26 -20.48
N ALA A 271 1.76 -0.08 -19.67
CA ALA A 271 1.86 0.00 -18.22
C ALA A 271 2.32 -1.33 -17.58
N ALA A 272 1.78 -2.47 -18.04
CA ALA A 272 2.21 -3.79 -17.62
C ALA A 272 3.66 -4.10 -18.07
N LEU A 273 4.02 -3.75 -19.30
CA LEU A 273 5.38 -3.91 -19.82
C LEU A 273 6.38 -3.03 -19.07
N ARG A 274 6.00 -1.80 -18.69
CA ARG A 274 6.81 -0.92 -17.83
C ARG A 274 6.98 -1.51 -16.43
N LYS A 275 5.93 -2.09 -15.82
CA LYS A 275 6.03 -2.80 -14.54
C LYS A 275 6.93 -4.03 -14.63
N LEU A 276 6.86 -4.79 -15.72
CA LEU A 276 7.73 -5.94 -15.98
C LEU A 276 9.18 -5.51 -16.27
N ARG A 277 9.39 -4.40 -16.99
CA ARG A 277 10.72 -3.82 -17.25
C ARG A 277 11.34 -3.20 -16.00
N LYS A 278 10.51 -2.67 -15.09
CA LYS A 278 10.87 -2.24 -13.73
C LYS A 278 11.12 -3.40 -12.76
N PHE A 279 10.77 -4.63 -13.12
CA PHE A 279 11.21 -5.83 -12.39
C PHE A 279 12.69 -6.09 -12.69
N ASN A 280 13.51 -5.08 -12.39
CA ASN A 280 14.94 -5.13 -12.57
C ASN A 280 15.49 -6.06 -11.49
N LYS A 281 16.26 -7.08 -11.90
CA LYS A 281 16.85 -8.09 -11.01
C LYS A 281 17.67 -7.45 -9.87
N GLY A 282 18.07 -6.18 -9.99
CA GLY A 282 18.74 -5.41 -8.93
C GLY A 282 17.90 -5.21 -7.65
N HIS A 283 16.58 -4.97 -7.74
CA HIS A 283 15.74 -4.74 -6.55
C HIS A 283 15.54 -6.01 -5.71
N VAL A 284 15.36 -7.17 -6.36
CA VAL A 284 15.25 -8.45 -5.65
C VAL A 284 16.63 -8.94 -5.22
N SER A 285 17.66 -8.73 -6.04
CA SER A 285 19.04 -9.10 -5.70
C SER A 285 19.61 -8.25 -4.57
N SER A 286 19.11 -7.03 -4.29
CA SER A 286 19.55 -6.24 -3.13
C SER A 286 19.05 -6.83 -1.82
N LEU A 287 17.80 -7.33 -1.78
CA LEU A 287 17.22 -8.09 -0.66
C LEU A 287 18.01 -9.38 -0.34
N PHE A 288 18.66 -9.97 -1.35
CA PHE A 288 19.54 -11.14 -1.21
C PHE A 288 21.03 -10.81 -1.39
N ALA A 289 21.42 -9.54 -1.36
CA ALA A 289 22.79 -9.12 -1.69
C ALA A 289 23.82 -9.62 -0.67
N THR A 290 23.37 -9.86 0.56
CA THR A 290 24.23 -10.40 1.62
C THR A 290 23.55 -11.61 2.25
N LYS A 291 24.33 -12.65 2.56
CA LYS A 291 23.82 -13.85 3.26
C LYS A 291 23.07 -13.47 4.54
N LYS A 292 23.51 -12.45 5.27
CA LYS A 292 22.87 -11.95 6.50
C LYS A 292 21.49 -11.30 6.26
N LEU A 293 21.32 -10.58 5.16
CA LEU A 293 20.05 -9.95 4.78
C LEU A 293 19.05 -10.98 4.24
N ALA A 294 19.54 -11.94 3.45
CA ALA A 294 18.79 -13.10 3.00
C ALA A 294 18.27 -13.95 4.18
N TYR A 295 19.16 -14.26 5.15
CA TYR A 295 18.76 -14.97 6.36
C TYR A 295 17.78 -14.15 7.21
N SER A 296 17.94 -12.83 7.34
CA SER A 296 17.00 -12.00 8.12
C SER A 296 15.62 -11.90 7.47
N THR A 297 15.56 -11.83 6.15
CA THR A 297 14.31 -11.82 5.38
C THR A 297 13.59 -13.17 5.47
N PHE A 298 14.34 -14.28 5.44
CA PHE A 298 13.79 -15.62 5.59
C PHE A 298 13.40 -15.95 7.04
N PHE A 299 14.21 -15.54 8.03
CA PHE A 299 13.92 -15.77 9.45
C PHE A 299 12.80 -14.89 9.99
N ALA A 300 12.62 -13.66 9.51
CA ALA A 300 11.47 -12.84 9.88
C ALA A 300 10.14 -13.53 9.49
N ASP A 301 10.13 -14.26 8.37
CA ASP A 301 8.99 -15.05 7.90
C ASP A 301 8.81 -16.35 8.73
N TYR A 302 9.92 -17.00 9.12
CA TYR A 302 9.87 -18.21 9.97
C TYR A 302 9.50 -17.92 11.44
N HIS A 303 9.91 -16.79 12.02
CA HIS A 303 9.66 -16.51 13.44
C HIS A 303 8.22 -16.04 13.70
N LEU A 304 7.57 -15.38 12.73
CA LEU A 304 6.13 -15.08 12.81
C LEU A 304 5.23 -16.32 12.61
N GLY A 305 5.78 -17.40 12.03
CA GLY A 305 5.06 -18.67 11.81
C GLY A 305 5.18 -19.71 12.93
N ILE A 306 6.17 -19.59 13.84
CA ILE A 306 6.51 -20.65 14.80
C ILE A 306 5.87 -20.46 16.20
N ASP A 307 5.33 -19.29 16.54
CA ASP A 307 4.66 -19.07 17.84
C ASP A 307 3.18 -19.48 17.88
N ARG A 308 2.68 -20.24 16.89
CA ARG A 308 1.44 -21.02 17.04
C ARG A 308 1.71 -22.52 17.09
N PRO A 309 1.99 -23.10 18.27
CA PRO A 309 1.89 -24.54 18.45
C PRO A 309 0.42 -24.93 18.53
N CYS A 310 -0.29 -25.01 17.39
CA CYS A 310 -1.67 -25.51 17.35
C CYS A 310 -2.09 -26.00 15.96
N VAL A 311 -1.34 -26.90 15.31
CA VAL A 311 -1.89 -27.96 14.42
C VAL A 311 -0.85 -29.09 14.35
N SER A 312 -0.80 -29.91 15.40
CA SER A 312 -0.05 -31.18 15.41
C SER A 312 -0.98 -32.25 15.98
N SER A 313 -2.07 -32.51 15.27
CA SER A 313 -2.93 -33.70 15.41
C SER A 313 -3.92 -33.70 14.23
N ILE A 314 -3.43 -34.16 13.08
CA ILE A 314 -4.25 -34.86 12.09
C ILE A 314 -3.57 -36.22 11.91
#